data_AF-A0A7K1UHH6-F1
#
_entry.id   AF-A0A7K1UHH6-F1
#
_cell.length_a   1.000
_cell.length_b   1.000
_cell.length_c   1.000
_cell.angle_alpha   90.00
_cell.angle_beta   90.00
_cell.angle_gamma   90.00
#
_symmetry.space_group_name_H-M   'P 1'
#
loop_
_entity.id
_entity.type
_entity.pdbx_description
1 polymer ?
#
loop_
_entity_poly.entity_id
_entity_poly.type
_entity_poly.pdbx_seq_one_letter_code
_entity_poly.pdbx_strand_id
1 'polypeptide(L)' 'MVEQGLLEKAQQLEDAEKVELAQALLNSVHPDALPLSAEEAALVTERLAAREARPDDRMSSEEVWKRIRRKYG' A
#
# COMPACT_ATOMS: atom_id res chain seq x y z
N MET A 1 11.13 -10.37 -4.60
CA MET A 1 12.35 -9.68 -4.14
C MET A 1 12.46 -8.43 -4.99
N VAL A 2 12.26 -7.25 -4.41
CA VAL A 2 12.39 -5.99 -5.17
C VAL A 2 13.86 -5.85 -5.53
N GLU A 3 14.17 -5.65 -6.81
CA GLU A 3 15.54 -5.37 -7.24
C GLU A 3 16.06 -4.13 -6.51
N GLN A 4 17.12 -4.28 -5.72
CA GLN A 4 17.68 -3.19 -4.92
C GLN A 4 18.03 -1.96 -5.79
N GLY A 5 18.50 -2.19 -7.02
CA GLY A 5 18.80 -1.12 -7.97
C GLY A 5 17.57 -0.33 -8.46
N LEU A 6 16.37 -0.92 -8.48
CA LEU A 6 15.14 -0.18 -8.79
C LEU A 6 14.74 0.73 -7.62
N LEU A 7 14.95 0.25 -6.39
CA LEU A 7 14.67 1.03 -5.19
C LEU A 7 15.61 2.24 -5.08
N GLU A 8 16.90 2.04 -5.35
CA GLU A 8 17.90 3.12 -5.37
C GLU A 8 17.57 4.16 -6.44
N LYS A 9 17.15 3.75 -7.64
CA LYS A 9 16.71 4.68 -8.69
C LYS A 9 15.47 5.46 -8.30
N ALA A 10 14.48 4.81 -7.69
CA ALA A 10 13.27 5.48 -7.21
C ALA A 10 13.56 6.50 -6.08
N GLN A 11 14.61 6.28 -5.29
CA GLN A 11 15.03 7.22 -4.24
C GLN A 11 15.62 8.52 -4.81
N GLN A 12 16.24 8.47 -6.00
CA GLN A 12 16.81 9.64 -6.68
C GLN A 12 15.76 10.51 -7.40
N LEU A 13 14.51 10.05 -7.50
CA LEU A 13 13.43 10.80 -8.13
C LEU A 13 12.96 11.95 -7.25
N GLU A 14 12.54 13.05 -7.89
CA GLU A 14 11.85 14.15 -7.21
C GLU A 14 10.43 13.75 -6.80
N ASP A 15 9.81 14.50 -5.89
CA ASP A 15 8.49 14.13 -5.32
C ASP A 15 7.39 13.97 -6.39
N ALA A 16 7.39 14.82 -7.42
CA ALA A 16 6.43 14.71 -8.52
C ALA A 16 6.62 13.42 -9.34
N GLU A 17 7.87 13.06 -9.62
CA GLU A 17 8.22 11.86 -10.39
C GLU A 17 7.93 10.58 -9.58
N LYS A 18 8.11 10.62 -8.25
CA LYS A 18 7.71 9.54 -7.35
C LYS A 18 6.20 9.29 -7.38
N VAL A 19 5.40 10.35 -7.42
CA VAL A 19 3.94 10.26 -7.53
C VAL A 19 3.54 9.65 -8.88
N GLU A 20 4.16 10.11 -9.97
CA GLU A 20 3.90 9.58 -11.31
C GLU A 20 4.28 8.09 -11.42
N LEU A 21 5.45 7.70 -10.89
CA LEU A 21 5.89 6.32 -10.81
C LEU A 21 4.92 5.46 -9.99
N ALA A 22 4.46 5.94 -8.83
CA ALA A 22 3.48 5.23 -8.01
C ALA A 22 2.16 5.00 -8.76
N GLN A 23 1.68 6.02 -9.50
CA GLN A 23 0.48 5.92 -10.32
C GLN A 23 0.65 4.91 -11.46
N ALA A 24 1.79 4.93 -12.16
CA ALA A 24 2.10 4.00 -13.24
C ALA A 24 2.16 2.55 -12.73
N LEU A 25 2.81 2.32 -11.58
CA LEU A 25 2.85 1.01 -10.94
C LEU A 25 1.45 0.51 -10.58
N LEU A 26 0.63 1.34 -9.94
CA LEU A 26 -0.75 0.98 -9.61
C LEU A 26 -1.58 0.63 -10.86
N ASN A 27 -1.44 1.42 -11.94
CA ASN A 27 -2.16 1.17 -13.19
C ASN A 27 -1.69 -0.09 -13.93
N SER A 28 -0.45 -0.55 -13.67
CA SER A 28 0.09 -1.78 -14.27
C SER A 28 -0.35 -3.05 -13.56
N VAL A 29 -0.95 -2.95 -12.37
CA VAL A 29 -1.48 -4.11 -11.64
C VAL A 29 -2.82 -4.51 -12.26
N HIS A 30 -2.87 -5.69 -12.86
CA HIS A 30 -4.13 -6.27 -13.31
C HIS A 30 -4.90 -6.86 -12.12
N PRO A 31 -6.22 -6.59 -11.98
CA PRO A 31 -7.05 -7.13 -10.88
C PRO A 31 -6.99 -8.65 -10.79
N ASP A 32 -6.84 -9.31 -11.93
CA ASP A 32 -6.82 -10.77 -12.04
C ASP A 32 -5.43 -11.38 -11.78
N ALA A 33 -4.37 -10.56 -11.70
CA ALA A 33 -3.00 -11.04 -11.53
C ALA A 33 -2.69 -11.46 -10.09
N LEU A 34 -3.41 -10.90 -9.11
CA LEU A 34 -3.21 -11.17 -7.68
C LEU A 34 -4.56 -11.15 -6.96
N PRO A 35 -5.29 -12.28 -6.92
CA PRO A 35 -6.53 -12.36 -6.15
C PRO A 35 -6.21 -12.16 -4.65
N LEU A 36 -6.90 -11.22 -4.02
CA LEU A 36 -6.82 -11.02 -2.58
C LEU A 36 -7.40 -12.24 -1.87
N SER A 37 -6.75 -12.69 -0.80
CA SER A 37 -7.37 -13.61 0.15
C SER A 37 -8.56 -12.93 0.86
N ALA A 38 -9.45 -13.73 1.45
CA ALA A 38 -10.59 -13.22 2.21
C ALA A 38 -10.17 -12.32 3.38
N GLU A 39 -9.03 -12.61 4.00
CA GLU A 39 -8.45 -11.83 5.10
C GLU A 39 -7.94 -10.47 4.63
N GLU A 40 -7.26 -10.43 3.49
CA GLU A 40 -6.77 -9.20 2.86
C GLU A 40 -7.94 -8.31 2.40
N ALA A 41 -8.98 -8.91 1.80
CA ALA A 41 -10.18 -8.18 1.40
C ALA A 41 -10.90 -7.56 2.62
N ALA A 42 -11.09 -8.32 3.70
CA ALA A 42 -11.70 -7.82 4.93
C ALA A 42 -10.91 -6.66 5.55
N LEU A 43 -9.57 -6.72 5.50
CA LEU A 43 -8.70 -5.66 5.97
C LEU A 43 -8.84 -4.37 5.13
N VAL A 44 -8.89 -4.50 3.80
CA VAL A 44 -9.10 -3.36 2.89
C VAL A 44 -10.43 -2.67 3.20
N THR A 45 -11.50 -3.46 3.38
CA THR A 45 -12.83 -2.94 3.76
C THR A 45 -12.82 -2.23 5.11
N GLU A 46 -12.19 -2.81 6.14
CA GLU A 46 -12.07 -2.20 7.47
C GLU A 46 -11.33 -0.84 7.40
N ARG A 47 -10.29 -0.75 6.57
CA ARG A 47 -9.52 0.49 6.40
C ARG A 47 -10.27 1.56 5.62
N LEU A 48 -11.01 1.17 4.58
CA LEU A 48 -11.87 2.09 3.84
C LEU A 48 -12.90 2.71 4.79
N ALA A 49 -13.59 1.88 5.59
CA ALA A 49 -14.55 2.36 6.58
C ALA A 49 -13.90 3.26 7.66
N ALA A 50 -12.69 2.93 8.12
CA ALA A 50 -11.95 3.76 9.07
C ALA A 50 -11.57 5.13 8.48
N ARG A 51 -11.15 5.16 7.21
CA ARG A 51 -10.81 6.41 6.50
C ARG A 51 -12.03 7.26 6.19
N GLU A 52 -13.16 6.66 5.85
CA GLU A 52 -14.43 7.37 5.68
C GLU A 52 -14.90 7.98 7.01
N ALA A 53 -14.76 7.24 8.11
CA ALA A 53 -15.15 7.73 9.44
C ALA A 53 -14.19 8.79 9.99
N ARG A 54 -12.89 8.74 9.63
CA ARG A 54 -11.86 9.67 10.09
C ARG A 54 -10.84 9.96 8.98
N PRO A 55 -11.17 10.87 8.06
CA PRO A 55 -10.34 11.12 6.88
C PRO A 55 -8.94 11.69 7.21
N ASP A 56 -8.80 12.33 8.37
CA ASP A 56 -7.54 12.94 8.84
C ASP A 56 -6.69 12.02 9.74
N ASP A 57 -7.15 10.80 10.03
CA ASP A 57 -6.43 9.85 10.88
C ASP A 57 -5.22 9.27 10.12
N ARG A 58 -4.07 9.93 10.28
CA ARG A 58 -2.80 9.54 9.65
C ARG A 58 -2.11 8.47 10.49
N MET A 59 -2.25 7.22 10.08
CA MET A 59 -1.50 6.10 10.65
C MET A 59 -0.25 5.83 9.79
N SER A 60 0.91 5.73 10.43
CA SER A 60 2.16 5.38 9.75
C SER A 60 2.13 3.95 9.22
N SER A 61 2.87 3.67 8.15
CA SER A 61 2.99 2.32 7.58
C SER A 61 3.47 1.28 8.61
N GLU A 62 4.31 1.68 9.56
CA GLU A 62 4.79 0.80 10.63
C GLU A 62 3.64 0.39 11.57
N GLU A 63 2.81 1.34 11.99
CA GLU A 63 1.63 1.08 12.82
C GLU A 63 0.61 0.19 12.10
N VAL A 64 0.47 0.37 10.78
CA VAL A 64 -0.33 -0.52 9.93
C VAL A 64 0.16 -1.96 10.04
N TRP A 65 1.42 -2.22 9.74
CA TRP A 65 1.97 -3.57 9.73
C TRP A 65 2.03 -4.21 11.12
N LYS A 66 2.19 -3.40 12.16
CA LYS A 66 2.12 -3.84 13.56
C LYS A 66 0.72 -4.30 13.94
N ARG A 67 -0.32 -3.56 13.51
CA ARG A 67 -1.72 -3.94 13.72
C ARG A 67 -2.07 -5.22 12.97
N ILE A 68 -1.62 -5.37 11.73
CA ILE A 68 -1.85 -6.57 10.91
C ILE A 68 -1.22 -7.79 11.58
N ARG A 69 0.07 -7.72 11.94
CA ARG A 69 0.77 -8.82 12.62
C ARG A 69 0.14 -9.21 13.95
N ARG A 70 -0.45 -8.27 14.70
CA ARG A 70 -1.15 -8.57 15.95
C ARG A 70 -2.49 -9.27 15.75
N LYS A 71 -3.19 -8.95 14.66
CA LYS A 71 -4.56 -9.43 14.40
C LYS A 71 -4.59 -10.74 13.63
N TYR A 72 -3.58 -10.98 12.78
CA TYR A 72 -3.54 -12.10 11.83
C TYR A 72 -2.24 -12.93 11.86
N GLY A 73 -1.24 -12.53 12.67
CA GLY A 73 -0.01 -13.29 12.90
C GLY A 73 -0.07 -14.04 14.22
#